data_AF-A0A2S1LJC4-F1
#
_entry.id   AF-A0A2S1LJC4-F1
#
_cell.length_a   1.000
_cell.length_b   1.000
_cell.length_c   1.000
_cell.angle_alpha   90.00
_cell.angle_beta   90.00
_cell.angle_gamma   90.00
#
_symmetry.space_group_name_H-M   'P 1'
#
loop_
_entity.id
_entity.type
_entity.pdbx_description
1 polymer ?
#
loop_
_entity_poly.entity_id
_entity_poly.type
_entity_poly.pdbx_seq_one_letter_code
_entity_poly.pdbx_strand_id
1 'polypeptide(L)'
;MEINPITNLEDQFSFEPLDSQEKRSEVLEEVITMMQAYVKIEQSVAVLSDLAENKSYIFTGNFGSFFEMNSSELITIDSIWEEDIYQLIHPEDLFQRNLLELEFFNFLKTITPDQRLNYTTKCKIRTLNTKNGKTGQFDHLIPE
;
A
#
# COMPACT_ATOMS: atom_id res chain seq x y z
N MET A 1 -21.34 20.62 -9.30
CA MET A 1 -20.33 19.66 -9.79
C MET A 1 -19.56 19.23 -8.58
N GLU A 2 -19.87 18.04 -8.05
CA GLU A 2 -19.05 17.45 -6.98
C GLU A 2 -17.70 17.10 -7.59
N ILE A 3 -16.66 17.74 -7.09
CA ILE A 3 -15.28 17.42 -7.43
C ILE A 3 -15.01 16.12 -6.70
N ASN A 4 -15.00 14.99 -7.40
CA ASN A 4 -14.50 13.74 -6.84
C ASN A 4 -12.99 13.96 -6.60
N PRO A 5 -12.50 13.95 -5.35
CA PRO A 5 -11.11 14.22 -5.07
C PRO A 5 -10.18 13.17 -5.72
N ILE A 6 -10.69 11.98 -6.05
CA ILE A 6 -9.93 10.86 -6.65
C ILE A 6 -9.59 11.11 -8.12
N THR A 7 -10.51 11.64 -8.93
CA THR A 7 -10.19 11.97 -10.34
C THR A 7 -9.12 13.05 -10.46
N ASN A 8 -8.92 13.86 -9.42
CA ASN A 8 -7.84 14.83 -9.37
C ASN A 8 -6.46 14.20 -9.07
N LEU A 9 -6.42 13.01 -8.45
CA LEU A 9 -5.19 12.25 -8.29
C LEU A 9 -4.76 11.71 -9.67
N GLU A 10 -5.61 10.94 -10.36
CA GLU A 10 -5.27 10.28 -11.64
C GLU A 10 -4.65 11.24 -12.68
N ASP A 11 -5.24 12.43 -12.88
CA ASP A 11 -4.73 13.44 -13.82
C ASP A 11 -3.40 14.08 -13.38
N GLN A 12 -3.14 14.17 -12.08
CA GLN A 12 -1.88 14.70 -11.52
C GLN A 12 -0.76 13.66 -11.41
N PHE A 13 -1.12 12.38 -11.52
CA PHE A 13 -0.21 11.23 -11.50
C PHE A 13 -0.07 10.59 -12.88
N SER A 14 -0.34 11.33 -13.97
CA SER A 14 0.10 10.92 -15.30
C SER A 14 1.63 10.98 -15.34
N PHE A 15 2.26 9.92 -14.83
CA PHE A 15 3.61 9.55 -15.19
C PHE A 15 3.61 9.43 -16.72
N GLU A 16 4.64 9.96 -17.38
CA GLU A 16 4.84 9.78 -18.81
C GLU A 16 4.48 8.34 -19.20
N PRO A 17 3.81 8.08 -20.34
CA PRO A 17 3.34 6.75 -20.70
C PRO A 17 4.51 5.76 -20.61
N LEU A 18 4.51 5.01 -19.51
CA LEU A 18 5.57 4.10 -19.12
C LEU A 18 5.49 2.88 -20.02
N ASP A 19 6.31 2.89 -21.06
CA ASP A 19 6.71 1.73 -21.85
C ASP A 19 5.56 0.89 -22.47
N SER A 20 5.89 -0.16 -23.21
CA SER A 20 4.88 -1.10 -23.69
C SER A 20 4.25 -1.85 -22.51
N GLN A 21 3.00 -2.31 -22.68
CA GLN A 21 2.30 -3.16 -21.69
C GLN A 21 3.15 -4.36 -21.24
N GLU A 22 3.95 -4.91 -22.16
CA GLU A 22 4.89 -6.01 -21.88
C GLU A 22 5.93 -5.63 -20.85
N LYS A 23 6.57 -4.46 -21.00
CA LYS A 23 7.60 -4.00 -20.06
C LYS A 23 7.02 -3.67 -18.68
N ARG A 24 5.80 -3.13 -18.62
CA ARG A 24 5.08 -2.94 -17.34
C ARG A 24 4.83 -4.28 -16.64
N SER A 25 4.42 -5.31 -17.40
CA SER A 25 4.20 -6.65 -16.87
C SER A 25 5.48 -7.28 -16.32
N GLU A 26 6.60 -7.13 -17.03
CA GLU A 26 7.92 -7.64 -16.58
C GLU A 26 8.37 -6.97 -15.27
N VAL A 27 8.27 -5.64 -15.18
CA VAL A 27 8.61 -4.90 -13.95
C VAL A 27 7.70 -5.32 -12.79
N LEU A 28 6.41 -5.49 -13.04
CA LEU A 28 5.46 -5.92 -12.02
C LEU A 28 5.79 -7.31 -11.47
N GLU A 29 6.13 -8.27 -12.34
CA GLU A 29 6.55 -9.61 -11.92
C GLU A 29 7.84 -9.58 -11.06
N GLU A 30 8.79 -8.72 -11.40
CA GLU A 30 10.01 -8.51 -10.62
C GLU A 30 9.70 -7.96 -9.23
N VAL A 31 8.87 -6.92 -9.14
CA VAL A 31 8.45 -6.32 -7.87
C VAL A 31 7.66 -7.31 -7.01
N ILE A 32 6.74 -8.07 -7.60
CA ILE A 32 6.00 -9.14 -6.92
C ILE A 32 6.97 -10.15 -6.28
N THR A 33 7.99 -10.57 -7.03
CA THR A 33 8.99 -11.52 -6.54
C THR A 33 9.80 -10.94 -5.38
N MET A 34 10.21 -9.68 -5.48
CA MET A 34 10.94 -8.99 -4.40
C MET A 34 10.08 -8.83 -3.14
N MET A 35 8.81 -8.44 -3.27
CA MET A 35 7.88 -8.28 -2.16
C MET A 35 7.60 -9.62 -1.44
N GLN A 36 7.45 -10.71 -2.19
CA GLN A 36 7.33 -12.05 -1.60
C GLN A 36 8.55 -12.43 -0.77
N ALA A 37 9.76 -12.12 -1.25
CA ALA A 37 10.99 -12.38 -0.52
C ALA A 37 11.09 -11.51 0.75
N TYR A 38 10.77 -10.21 0.65
CA TYR A 38 10.75 -9.29 1.77
C TYR A 38 9.78 -9.75 2.86
N VAL A 39 8.53 -10.07 2.51
CA VAL A 39 7.52 -10.54 3.46
C VAL A 39 7.89 -11.89 4.09
N LYS A 40 8.57 -12.78 3.36
CA LYS A 40 9.10 -14.02 3.96
C LYS A 40 10.17 -13.76 5.03
N ILE A 41 10.93 -12.67 4.92
CA ILE A 41 11.96 -12.31 5.90
C ILE A 41 11.32 -11.61 7.10
N GLU A 42 10.54 -10.55 6.85
CA GLU A 42 9.95 -9.70 7.89
C GLU A 42 8.69 -10.32 8.53
N GLN A 43 8.14 -11.38 7.92
CA GLN A 43 6.90 -12.02 8.32
C GLN A 43 5.72 -11.04 8.43
N SER A 44 5.74 -9.97 7.65
CA SER A 44 4.81 -8.83 7.69
C SER A 44 3.59 -9.02 6.77
N VAL A 45 2.75 -7.98 6.67
CA VAL A 45 1.80 -7.81 5.56
C VAL A 45 2.30 -6.62 4.76
N ALA A 46 2.45 -6.80 3.45
CA ALA A 46 2.83 -5.74 2.52
C ALA A 46 1.77 -5.62 1.43
N VAL A 47 1.54 -4.40 0.96
CA VAL A 47 0.62 -4.13 -0.14
C VAL A 47 1.36 -3.34 -1.20
N LEU A 48 1.20 -3.77 -2.45
CA LEU A 48 1.66 -3.07 -3.65
C LEU A 48 0.44 -2.60 -4.42
N SER A 49 0.27 -1.29 -4.55
CA SER A 49 -0.87 -0.69 -5.25
C SER A 49 -0.46 -0.29 -6.68
N ASP A 50 -1.02 -0.97 -7.67
CA ASP A 50 -0.93 -0.57 -9.07
C ASP A 50 -2.03 0.45 -9.36
N LEU A 51 -1.67 1.73 -9.26
CA LEU A 51 -2.57 2.85 -9.51
C LEU A 51 -3.06 2.90 -10.96
N ALA A 52 -2.28 2.39 -11.91
CA ALA A 52 -2.63 2.45 -13.32
C ALA A 52 -3.68 1.40 -13.72
N GLU A 53 -3.68 0.23 -13.06
CA GLU A 53 -4.71 -0.81 -13.27
C GLU A 53 -5.79 -0.82 -12.17
N ASN A 54 -5.70 0.09 -11.18
CA ASN A 54 -6.56 0.14 -9.99
C ASN A 54 -6.64 -1.21 -9.26
N LYS A 55 -5.47 -1.84 -9.03
CA LYS A 55 -5.33 -3.14 -8.37
C LYS A 55 -4.34 -3.06 -7.22
N SER A 56 -4.53 -3.94 -6.23
CA SER A 56 -3.53 -4.14 -5.19
C SER A 56 -3.13 -5.60 -5.06
N TYR A 57 -1.86 -5.82 -4.78
CA TYR A 57 -1.25 -7.11 -4.52
C TYR A 57 -0.83 -7.16 -3.05
N ILE A 58 -1.50 -8.01 -2.28
CA ILE A 58 -1.29 -8.16 -0.83
C ILE A 58 -0.45 -9.41 -0.59
N PHE A 59 0.67 -9.23 0.11
CA PHE A 59 1.64 -10.27 0.44
C PHE A 59 1.60 -10.53 1.94
N THR A 60 1.47 -11.80 2.32
CA THR A 60 1.23 -12.16 3.72
C THR A 60 2.26 -13.14 4.27
N GLY A 61 2.95 -12.73 5.33
CA GLY A 61 3.77 -13.59 6.18
C GLY A 61 2.94 -14.11 7.37
N ASN A 62 3.62 -14.61 8.40
CA ASN A 62 2.94 -15.09 9.62
C ASN A 62 2.09 -14.01 10.30
N PHE A 63 2.46 -12.73 10.18
CA PHE A 63 1.68 -11.62 10.69
C PHE A 63 0.32 -11.45 9.99
N GLY A 64 0.14 -11.98 8.77
CA GLY A 64 -1.15 -12.02 8.07
C GLY A 64 -2.27 -12.68 8.89
N SER A 65 -1.92 -13.63 9.78
CA SER A 65 -2.88 -14.25 10.70
C SER A 65 -3.54 -13.25 11.66
N PHE A 66 -2.91 -12.10 11.93
CA PHE A 66 -3.52 -11.01 12.69
C PHE A 66 -4.71 -10.38 11.94
N PHE A 67 -4.65 -10.34 10.61
CA PHE A 67 -5.71 -9.85 9.73
C PHE A 67 -6.59 -10.97 9.18
N GLU A 68 -6.50 -12.19 9.73
CA GLU A 68 -7.25 -13.37 9.28
C GLU A 68 -6.95 -13.77 7.82
N MET A 69 -5.78 -13.34 7.32
CA MET A 69 -5.28 -13.76 6.03
C MET A 69 -4.45 -15.03 6.18
N ASN A 70 -4.50 -15.91 5.18
CA ASN A 70 -3.68 -17.11 5.17
C ASN A 70 -2.22 -16.72 4.96
N SER A 71 -1.34 -17.05 5.91
CA SER A 71 0.10 -16.86 5.74
C SER A 71 0.59 -17.64 4.51
N SER A 72 1.35 -16.99 3.63
CA SER A 72 1.88 -17.52 2.35
C SER A 72 0.99 -17.31 1.11
N GLU A 73 -0.08 -16.51 1.21
CA GLU A 73 -0.93 -16.19 0.07
C GLU A 73 -0.58 -14.82 -0.53
N LEU A 74 -0.47 -14.77 -1.86
CA LEU A 74 -0.58 -13.54 -2.65
C LEU A 74 -2.07 -13.34 -2.95
N ILE A 75 -2.64 -12.25 -2.45
CA ILE A 75 -4.04 -11.89 -2.68
C ILE A 75 -4.07 -10.70 -3.62
N THR A 76 -4.81 -10.80 -4.71
CA THR A 76 -5.04 -9.68 -5.64
C THR A 76 -6.45 -9.15 -5.44
N ILE A 77 -6.58 -7.84 -5.28
CA ILE A 77 -7.87 -7.15 -5.19
C ILE A 77 -7.99 -6.10 -6.30
N ASP A 78 -9.19 -5.97 -6.86
CA ASP A 78 -9.54 -4.96 -7.88
C ASP A 78 -9.88 -3.60 -7.23
N SER A 79 -9.02 -3.16 -6.32
CA SER A 79 -9.15 -1.90 -5.58
C SER A 79 -7.79 -1.47 -5.03
N ILE A 80 -7.54 -0.17 -4.98
CA ILE A 80 -6.42 0.42 -4.22
C ILE A 80 -6.74 0.58 -2.72
N TRP A 81 -7.97 0.26 -2.32
CA TRP A 81 -8.44 0.37 -0.94
C TRP A 81 -8.41 -0.99 -0.26
N GLU A 82 -7.55 -1.13 0.75
CA GLU A 82 -7.38 -2.34 1.55
C GLU A 82 -8.40 -2.41 2.68
N GLU A 83 -9.70 -2.47 2.35
CA GLU A 83 -10.78 -2.35 3.33
C GLU A 83 -10.67 -3.37 4.49
N ASP A 84 -10.26 -4.60 4.19
CA ASP A 84 -10.06 -5.67 5.18
C ASP A 84 -8.96 -5.33 6.21
N ILE A 85 -7.97 -4.52 5.82
CA ILE A 85 -6.92 -4.03 6.71
C ILE A 85 -7.43 -2.80 7.48
N TYR A 86 -8.08 -1.86 6.79
CA TYR A 86 -8.49 -0.57 7.36
C TYR A 86 -9.52 -0.72 8.48
N GLN A 87 -10.44 -1.67 8.35
CA GLN A 87 -11.47 -1.94 9.36
C GLN A 87 -10.90 -2.36 10.72
N LEU A 88 -9.66 -2.83 10.75
CA LEU A 88 -8.98 -3.27 11.98
C LEU A 88 -8.13 -2.17 12.62
N ILE A 89 -7.94 -1.02 11.95
CA ILE A 89 -7.16 0.12 12.45
C ILE A 89 -8.04 1.01 13.32
N HIS A 90 -7.49 1.51 14.44
CA HIS A 90 -8.19 2.47 15.29
C HIS A 90 -8.56 3.73 14.47
N PRO A 91 -9.81 4.23 14.53
CA PRO A 91 -10.28 5.30 13.63
C PRO A 91 -9.41 6.57 13.63
N GLU A 92 -8.91 6.98 14.81
CA GLU A 92 -7.98 8.11 14.90
C GLU A 92 -6.67 7.84 14.15
N ASP A 93 -6.12 6.63 14.28
CA ASP A 93 -4.85 6.29 13.64
C ASP A 93 -5.02 6.13 12.13
N LEU A 94 -6.20 5.67 11.69
CA LEU A 94 -6.58 5.62 10.27
C LEU A 94 -6.63 7.03 9.66
N PHE A 95 -7.25 7.99 10.37
CA PHE A 95 -7.27 9.39 9.93
C PHE A 95 -5.86 9.97 9.83
N GLN A 96 -5.03 9.81 10.88
CA GLN A 96 -3.66 10.30 10.89
C GLN A 96 -2.80 9.66 9.79
N ARG A 97 -2.99 8.36 9.53
CA ARG A 97 -2.31 7.65 8.43
C ARG A 97 -2.69 8.25 7.08
N ASN A 98 -3.98 8.41 6.79
CA ASN A 98 -4.44 8.95 5.51
C ASN A 98 -3.98 10.41 5.30
N LEU A 99 -3.92 11.21 6.38
CA LEU A 99 -3.37 12.56 6.33
C LEU A 99 -1.87 12.53 5.99
N LEU A 100 -1.10 11.66 6.66
CA LEU A 100 0.33 11.49 6.40
C LEU A 100 0.61 11.03 4.96
N GLU A 101 -0.18 10.09 4.45
CA GLU A 101 -0.14 9.64 3.05
C GLU A 101 -0.35 10.83 2.11
N LEU A 102 -1.41 11.61 2.30
CA LEU A 102 -1.71 12.77 1.48
C LEU A 102 -0.58 13.82 1.51
N GLU A 103 -0.03 14.10 2.69
CA GLU A 103 1.10 15.01 2.86
C GLU A 103 2.36 14.48 2.16
N PHE A 104 2.63 13.18 2.27
CA PHE A 104 3.77 12.52 1.62
C PHE A 104 3.64 12.55 0.10
N PHE A 105 2.46 12.24 -0.44
CA PHE A 105 2.19 12.37 -1.88
C PHE A 105 2.40 13.80 -2.39
N ASN A 106 1.92 14.79 -1.65
CA ASN A 106 2.13 16.19 -2.01
C ASN A 106 3.60 16.60 -1.92
N PHE A 107 4.35 16.07 -0.96
CA PHE A 107 5.79 16.25 -0.87
C PHE A 107 6.50 15.66 -2.09
N LEU A 108 6.21 14.42 -2.50
CA LEU A 108 6.85 13.76 -3.64
C LEU A 108 6.60 14.49 -4.98
N LYS A 109 5.47 15.20 -5.12
CA LYS A 109 5.21 16.08 -6.28
C LYS A 109 6.21 17.22 -6.40
N THR A 110 6.84 17.63 -5.31
CA THR A 110 7.89 18.67 -5.30
C THR A 110 9.28 18.12 -5.64
N ILE A 111 9.43 16.80 -5.67
CA ILE A 111 10.68 16.07 -5.92
C ILE A 111 10.75 15.63 -7.40
N THR A 112 11.96 15.67 -7.98
CA THR A 112 12.17 15.21 -9.36
C THR A 112 11.91 13.70 -9.48
N PRO A 113 11.35 13.19 -10.60
CA PRO A 113 10.95 11.79 -10.72
C PRO A 113 12.06 10.77 -10.37
N ASP A 114 13.30 11.05 -10.76
CA ASP A 114 14.49 10.23 -10.50
C ASP A 114 14.88 10.15 -9.02
N GLN A 115 14.36 11.06 -8.19
CA GLN A 115 14.69 11.14 -6.76
C GLN A 115 13.57 10.64 -5.84
N ARG A 116 12.35 10.43 -6.35
CA ARG A 116 11.18 10.07 -5.52
C ARG A 116 11.39 8.77 -4.74
N LEU A 117 12.02 7.78 -5.37
CA LEU A 117 12.34 6.47 -4.78
C LEU A 117 13.36 6.53 -3.63
N ASN A 118 13.96 7.69 -3.34
CA ASN A 118 14.87 7.86 -2.20
C ASN A 118 14.13 8.17 -0.87
N TYR A 119 12.79 8.25 -0.90
CA TYR A 119 11.98 8.66 0.24
C TYR A 119 10.97 7.58 0.61
N THR A 120 10.68 7.48 1.91
CA THR A 120 9.63 6.63 2.46
C THR A 120 9.00 7.33 3.66
N THR A 121 7.73 7.04 3.93
CA THR A 121 7.03 7.51 5.13
C THR A 121 6.69 6.34 6.05
N LYS A 122 6.57 6.64 7.33
CA LYS A 122 6.21 5.65 8.35
C LYS A 122 5.34 6.24 9.44
N CYS A 123 4.38 5.46 9.91
CA CYS A 123 3.60 5.79 11.10
C CYS A 123 3.36 4.55 11.97
N LYS A 124 2.96 4.78 13.21
CA LYS A 124 2.54 3.73 14.13
C LYS A 124 1.02 3.72 14.21
N ILE A 125 0.43 2.57 13.95
CA ILE A 125 -1.02 2.37 14.00
C ILE A 125 -1.37 1.36 15.09
N ARG A 126 -2.45 1.64 15.82
CA ARG A 126 -3.09 0.68 16.73
C ARG A 126 -4.13 -0.10 15.95
N THR A 127 -4.14 -1.40 16.16
CA THR A 127 -5.12 -2.29 15.54
C THR A 127 -5.81 -3.13 16.60
N LEU A 128 -7.07 -3.45 16.35
CA LEU A 128 -7.87 -4.33 17.20
C LEU A 128 -8.40 -5.48 16.34
N ASN A 129 -7.92 -6.69 16.60
CA ASN A 129 -8.59 -7.88 16.10
C ASN A 129 -9.70 -8.25 17.10
N THR A 130 -10.94 -7.95 16.73
CA THR A 130 -12.13 -8.17 17.58
C THR A 130 -12.49 -9.65 17.73
N LYS A 131 -12.02 -10.53 16.85
CA LYS A 131 -12.31 -11.98 16.91
C LYS A 131 -11.43 -12.74 17.88
N ASN A 132 -10.19 -12.28 18.10
CA ASN A 132 -9.25 -12.89 19.05
C ASN A 132 -8.89 -11.98 20.25
N GLY A 133 -9.43 -10.78 20.30
CA GLY A 133 -9.21 -9.80 21.37
C GLY A 133 -7.80 -9.23 21.42
N LYS A 134 -6.99 -9.41 20.36
CA LYS A 134 -5.60 -8.95 20.34
C LYS A 134 -5.53 -7.51 19.87
N THR A 135 -4.85 -6.70 20.67
CA THR A 135 -4.39 -5.37 20.27
C THR A 135 -2.93 -5.45 19.84
N GLY A 136 -2.57 -4.64 18.84
CA GLY A 136 -1.21 -4.55 18.36
C GLY A 136 -0.87 -3.14 17.91
N GLN A 137 0.41 -2.82 17.92
CA GLN A 137 0.95 -1.61 17.34
C GLN A 137 1.98 -2.01 16.29
N PHE A 138 1.83 -1.48 15.08
CA PHE A 138 2.65 -1.87 13.94
C PHE A 138 3.16 -0.63 13.23
N ASP A 139 4.36 -0.74 12.67
CA ASP A 139 4.90 0.26 11.75
C ASP A 139 4.29 0.00 10.37
N HIS A 140 3.61 1.00 9.81
CA HIS A 140 3.20 1.00 8.42
C HIS A 140 4.28 1.72 7.61
N LEU A 141 4.85 1.03 6.62
CA LEU A 141 5.83 1.58 5.69
C LEU A 141 5.19 1.70 4.32
N ILE A 142 5.29 2.88 3.72
CA ILE A 142 4.91 3.10 2.33
C ILE A 142 6.21 3.33 1.56
N PRO A 143 6.80 2.26 0.98
CA PRO A 143 7.78 2.41 -0.08
C PRO A 143 7.03 2.79 -1.37
N GLU A 144 7.47 3.86 -2.05
CA GLU A 144 7.18 4.02 -3.49
C GLU A 144 8.13 3.16 -4.32
#